data_AF-F6S5X0-F1
#
_entry.id   AF-F6S5X0-F1
#
_cell.length_a   1.000
_cell.length_b   1.000
_cell.length_c   1.000
_cell.angle_alpha   90.00
_cell.angle_beta   90.00
_cell.angle_gamma   90.00
#
_symmetry.space_group_name_H-M   'P 1'
#
loop_
_entity.id
_entity.type
_entity.pdbx_description
1 polymer ?
#
loop_
_entity_poly.entity_id
_entity_poly.type
_entity_poly.pdbx_seq_one_letter_code
_entity_poly.pdbx_strand_id
1 'polypeptide(L)'
;RVLRCCSCHIFQAHQVKKSLKWTCKACGEKQSFVRAYGEGSGADCRRHVQKLNLLQGQVSELSLRRNPEVDYFYRGRHFYSDGQISTLKGFMAAKKGLPGGAQ
;
A
#
# COMPACT_ATOMS: atom_id res chain seq x y z
N ARG A 1 -14.14 -15.19 5.96
CA ARG A 1 -12.73 -15.32 5.50
C ARG A 1 -12.11 -13.95 5.25
N VAL A 2 -10.80 -13.84 5.30
CA VAL A 2 -10.04 -12.61 5.05
C VAL A 2 -9.36 -12.70 3.68
N LEU A 3 -9.59 -11.70 2.83
CA LEU A 3 -9.04 -11.59 1.47
C LEU A 3 -8.15 -10.35 1.35
N ARG A 4 -7.24 -10.34 0.37
CA ARG A 4 -6.41 -9.18 0.01
C ARG A 4 -6.77 -8.72 -1.39
N CYS A 5 -7.00 -7.43 -1.60
CA CYS A 5 -7.23 -6.90 -2.94
C CYS A 5 -5.95 -6.94 -3.80
N CYS A 6 -6.07 -7.28 -5.09
CA CYS A 6 -4.92 -7.28 -6.01
C CYS A 6 -4.47 -5.86 -6.38
N SER A 7 -5.39 -4.89 -6.40
CA SER A 7 -5.13 -3.50 -6.82
C SER A 7 -4.68 -2.62 -5.65
N CYS A 8 -5.50 -2.46 -4.61
CA CYS A 8 -5.17 -1.58 -3.49
C CYS A 8 -4.51 -2.28 -2.29
N HIS A 9 -4.34 -3.60 -2.36
CA HIS A 9 -3.67 -4.42 -1.33
C HIS A 9 -4.31 -4.45 0.07
N ILE A 10 -5.43 -3.75 0.28
CA ILE A 10 -6.18 -3.73 1.54
C ILE A 10 -6.79 -5.10 1.83
N PHE A 11 -6.62 -5.56 3.07
CA PHE A 11 -7.26 -6.75 3.61
C PHE A 11 -8.72 -6.48 3.98
N GLN A 12 -9.60 -7.42 3.67
CA GLN A 12 -11.04 -7.29 3.83
C GLN A 12 -11.67 -8.57 4.35
N ALA A 13 -12.64 -8.40 5.26
CA ALA A 13 -13.49 -9.50 5.70
C ALA A 13 -14.54 -9.76 4.61
N HIS A 14 -14.54 -10.98 4.10
CA HIS A 14 -15.48 -11.44 3.09
C HIS A 14 -16.29 -12.61 3.64
N GLN A 15 -17.62 -12.49 3.51
CA GLN A 15 -18.52 -13.59 3.77
C GLN A 15 -18.39 -14.63 2.65
N VAL A 16 -18.27 -15.90 3.02
CA VAL A 16 -18.14 -16.97 2.03
C VAL A 16 -19.42 -17.06 1.21
N LYS A 17 -19.28 -17.03 -0.11
CA LYS A 17 -20.35 -17.24 -1.08
C LYS A 17 -19.96 -18.36 -2.02
N LYS A 18 -20.96 -18.92 -2.73
CA LYS A 18 -20.73 -19.94 -3.76
C LYS A 18 -19.88 -19.42 -4.93
N SER A 19 -20.02 -18.13 -5.26
CA SER A 19 -19.21 -17.47 -6.29
C SER A 19 -17.80 -17.19 -5.79
N LEU A 20 -16.81 -17.49 -6.63
CA LEU A 20 -15.41 -17.12 -6.40
C LEU A 20 -15.12 -15.67 -6.81
N LYS A 21 -16.09 -14.90 -7.30
CA LYS A 21 -15.91 -13.49 -7.67
C LYS A 21 -16.31 -12.57 -6.52
N TRP A 22 -15.52 -11.51 -6.30
CA TRP A 22 -15.80 -10.49 -5.30
C TRP A 22 -15.34 -9.11 -5.74
N THR A 23 -15.91 -8.08 -5.14
CA THR A 23 -15.57 -6.68 -5.41
C THR A 23 -14.89 -6.08 -4.19
N CYS A 24 -13.76 -5.41 -4.39
CA CYS A 24 -13.08 -4.66 -3.34
C CYS A 24 -13.97 -3.50 -2.86
N LYS A 25 -14.31 -3.46 -1.57
CA LYS A 25 -15.13 -2.38 -1.00
C LYS A 25 -14.39 -1.04 -0.92
N ALA A 26 -13.06 -1.07 -0.92
CA ALA A 26 -12.25 0.14 -0.77
C ALA A 26 -11.97 0.84 -2.12
N CYS A 27 -11.65 0.09 -3.18
CA CYS A 27 -11.31 0.66 -4.48
C CYS A 27 -12.28 0.29 -5.62
N GLY A 28 -13.26 -0.58 -5.38
CA GLY A 28 -14.26 -0.98 -6.38
C GLY A 28 -13.81 -2.07 -7.37
N GLU A 29 -12.56 -2.52 -7.30
CA GLU A 29 -12.01 -3.51 -8.25
C GLU A 29 -12.75 -4.86 -8.18
N LYS A 30 -13.12 -5.41 -9.34
CA LYS A 30 -13.77 -6.72 -9.46
C LYS A 30 -12.70 -7.78 -9.69
N GLN A 31 -12.67 -8.80 -8.84
CA GLN A 31 -11.56 -9.74 -8.78
C GLN A 31 -12.03 -11.14 -8.39
N SER A 32 -11.23 -12.14 -8.76
CA SER A 32 -11.44 -13.53 -8.33
C SER A 32 -10.81 -13.78 -6.96
N PHE A 33 -11.36 -14.76 -6.25
CA PHE A 33 -10.77 -15.33 -5.05
C PHE A 33 -9.52 -16.12 -5.45
N VAL A 34 -8.37 -15.75 -4.87
CA VAL A 34 -7.10 -16.44 -5.09
C VAL A 34 -6.74 -17.31 -3.88
N ARG A 35 -6.73 -16.71 -2.68
CA ARG A 35 -6.43 -17.39 -1.42
C ARG A 35 -7.09 -16.68 -0.24
N ALA A 36 -7.32 -17.41 0.84
CA ALA A 36 -7.68 -16.84 2.13
C ALA A 36 -6.41 -16.55 2.95
N TYR A 37 -6.42 -15.44 3.68
CA TYR A 37 -5.37 -15.07 4.66
C TYR A 37 -5.79 -15.36 6.11
N GLY A 38 -7.04 -15.77 6.30
CA GLY A 38 -7.60 -16.19 7.58
C GLY A 38 -9.06 -16.60 7.42
N GLU A 39 -9.50 -17.58 8.20
CA GLU A 39 -10.88 -18.07 8.23
C GLU A 39 -11.34 -18.21 9.68
N GLY A 40 -12.65 -18.10 9.91
CA GLY A 40 -13.22 -18.07 11.26
C GLY A 40 -14.51 -17.27 11.31
N SER A 41 -14.95 -16.93 12.51
CA SER A 41 -16.15 -16.14 12.72
C SER A 41 -16.02 -14.74 12.11
N GLY A 42 -17.16 -14.05 11.94
CA GLY A 42 -17.16 -12.65 11.48
C GLY A 42 -16.36 -11.73 12.40
N ALA A 43 -16.39 -11.96 13.72
CA ALA A 43 -15.62 -11.19 14.69
C ALA A 43 -14.12 -11.43 14.54
N ASP A 44 -13.70 -12.69 14.42
CA ASP A 44 -12.29 -13.04 14.25
C ASP A 44 -11.74 -12.48 12.93
N CYS A 45 -12.50 -12.58 11.85
CA CYS A 45 -12.14 -12.00 10.56
C CYS A 45 -11.94 -10.48 10.65
N ARG A 46 -12.80 -9.76 11.40
CA ARG A 46 -12.66 -8.30 11.59
C ARG A 46 -11.38 -7.95 12.35
N ARG A 47 -11.10 -8.63 13.48
CA ARG A 47 -9.85 -8.41 14.24
C ARG A 47 -8.62 -8.71 13.41
N HIS A 48 -8.67 -9.80 12.63
CA HIS A 48 -7.56 -10.19 11.76
C HIS A 48 -7.31 -9.17 10.64
N VAL A 49 -8.37 -8.63 10.01
CA VAL A 49 -8.27 -7.55 9.01
C VAL A 49 -7.63 -6.30 9.61
N GLN A 50 -8.06 -5.89 10.80
CA GLN A 50 -7.47 -4.74 11.51
C GLN A 50 -5.97 -4.94 11.73
N LYS A 51 -5.57 -6.11 12.25
CA LYS A 51 -4.16 -6.46 12.46
C LYS A 51 -3.36 -6.43 11.16
N LEU A 52 -3.84 -7.08 10.10
CA LEU A 52 -3.11 -7.16 8.84
C LEU A 52 -2.96 -5.80 8.15
N ASN A 53 -4.01 -4.98 8.14
CA ASN A 53 -3.93 -3.64 7.57
C ASN A 53 -3.00 -2.73 8.38
N LEU A 54 -3.01 -2.85 9.71
CA LEU A 54 -2.07 -2.12 10.57
C LEU A 54 -0.61 -2.50 10.28
N LEU A 55 -0.31 -3.80 10.26
CA LEU A 55 1.03 -4.31 9.95
C LEU A 55 1.48 -3.90 8.55
N GLN A 56 0.59 -3.96 7.55
CA GLN A 56 0.90 -3.51 6.19
C GLN A 56 1.20 -2.01 6.15
N GLY A 57 0.47 -1.19 6.90
CA GLY A 57 0.74 0.24 7.05
C GLY A 57 2.10 0.50 7.71
N GLN A 58 2.44 -0.25 8.76
CA GLN A 58 3.73 -0.15 9.45
C GLN A 58 4.91 -0.59 8.58
N VAL A 59 4.80 -1.71 7.86
CA VAL A 59 5.84 -2.15 6.92
C VAL A 59 5.98 -1.11 5.81
N SER A 60 4.87 -0.59 5.28
CA SER A 60 4.92 0.50 4.32
C SER A 60 5.67 1.71 4.90
N GLU A 61 5.44 2.10 6.15
CA GLU A 61 6.16 3.22 6.80
C GLU A 61 7.63 2.91 7.11
N LEU A 62 7.96 1.68 7.52
CA LEU A 62 9.35 1.27 7.80
C LEU A 62 10.18 1.14 6.52
N SER A 63 9.60 0.64 5.42
CA SER A 63 10.25 0.69 4.10
C SER A 63 10.53 2.11 3.63
N LEU A 64 9.87 3.11 4.23
CA LEU A 64 10.08 4.52 3.95
C LEU A 64 11.06 5.20 4.90
N ARG A 65 11.43 4.55 6.03
CA ARG A 65 12.36 5.08 7.01
C ARG A 65 13.67 4.28 7.01
N ARG A 66 14.69 4.90 6.41
CA ARG A 66 16.03 5.16 6.98
C ARG A 66 17.17 4.86 6.02
N ASN A 67 17.60 5.89 5.29
CA ASN A 67 19.00 6.08 4.97
C ASN A 67 19.46 7.35 5.73
N PRO A 68 20.30 7.25 6.78
CA PRO A 68 20.70 8.39 7.60
C PRO A 68 21.63 9.39 6.90
N GLU A 69 22.06 9.14 5.66
CA GLU A 69 22.85 10.09 4.86
C GLU A 69 22.01 11.11 4.08
N VAL A 70 20.70 10.90 3.97
CA VAL A 70 19.81 11.76 3.18
C VAL A 70 18.60 12.18 4.02
N ASP A 71 18.41 13.48 4.25
CA ASP A 71 17.27 14.05 5.00
C ASP A 71 15.95 14.02 4.20
N TYR A 72 15.73 12.92 3.49
CA TYR A 72 14.58 12.74 2.63
C TYR A 72 13.89 11.43 2.98
N PHE A 73 12.59 11.50 3.28
CA PHE A 73 11.76 10.32 3.47
C PHE A 73 10.58 10.34 2.50
N TYR A 74 10.25 9.16 1.99
CA TYR A 74 9.13 8.98 1.09
C TYR A 74 7.87 8.69 1.92
N ARG A 75 6.69 9.19 1.56
CA ARG A 75 5.42 8.76 2.18
C ARG A 75 4.38 8.55 1.09
N GLY A 76 4.11 7.29 0.76
CA GLY A 76 3.17 6.93 -0.30
C GLY A 76 3.63 7.33 -1.71
N ARG A 77 3.27 8.54 -2.16
CA ARG A 77 3.68 9.17 -3.45
C ARG A 77 4.37 10.53 -3.29
N HIS A 78 4.57 10.97 -2.04
CA HIS A 78 5.13 12.27 -1.71
C HIS A 78 6.55 12.11 -1.18
N PHE A 79 7.43 12.98 -1.63
CA PHE A 79 8.80 13.11 -1.18
C PHE A 79 8.85 14.30 -0.22
N TYR A 80 9.35 14.07 0.99
CA TYR A 80 9.54 15.11 2.00
C TYR A 80 11.03 15.48 2.04
N SER A 81 11.33 16.76 1.88
CA SER A 81 12.67 17.39 1.90
C SER A 81 12.55 18.64 2.77
N ASP A 82 13.31 18.79 3.84
CA ASP A 82 13.41 20.08 4.56
C ASP A 82 12.05 20.71 4.92
N GLY A 83 11.05 19.89 5.23
CA GLY A 83 9.68 20.34 5.51
C GLY A 83 8.80 20.71 4.30
N GLN A 84 9.28 20.54 3.07
CA GLN A 84 8.52 20.73 1.83
C GLN A 84 7.99 19.40 1.27
N ILE A 85 6.76 19.44 0.74
CA ILE A 85 6.07 18.29 0.13
C ILE A 85 6.19 18.37 -1.39
N SER A 86 6.86 17.40 -2.01
CA SER A 86 6.87 17.26 -3.48
C SER A 86 6.24 15.93 -3.91
N THR A 87 5.63 15.86 -5.09
CA THR A 87 5.12 14.59 -5.63
C THR A 87 6.25 13.83 -6.33
N LEU A 88 6.18 12.49 -6.43
CA LEU A 88 7.16 11.68 -7.16
C LEU A 88 7.40 12.17 -8.61
N LYS A 89 6.36 12.73 -9.25
CA LYS A 89 6.47 13.36 -10.58
C LYS A 89 7.30 14.64 -10.55
N GLY A 90 7.19 15.45 -9.49
CA GLY A 90 7.99 16.66 -9.28
C GLY A 90 9.46 16.36 -9.00
N PHE A 91 9.76 15.32 -8.22
CA PHE A 91 11.14 14.89 -7.95
C PHE A 91 11.83 14.31 -9.20
N MET A 92 11.16 13.44 -9.96
CA MET A 92 11.69 12.94 -11.23
C MET A 92 11.82 14.05 -12.29
N ALA A 93 10.98 15.08 -12.25
CA ALA A 93 11.12 16.26 -13.10
C ALA A 93 12.31 17.14 -12.70
N ALA A 94 12.60 17.31 -11.40
CA ALA A 94 13.75 18.07 -10.92
C ALA A 94 15.09 17.42 -11.31
N LYS A 95 15.16 16.09 -11.41
CA LYS A 95 16.34 15.36 -11.92
C LYS A 95 16.47 15.37 -13.46
N LYS A 96 15.47 15.84 -14.22
CA LYS A 96 15.53 15.99 -15.69
C LYS A 96 16.09 17.34 -16.16
N GLY A 97 16.45 18.23 -15.23
CA GLY A 97 17.03 19.55 -15.52
C GLY A 97 18.56 19.63 -15.50
N LEU A 98 19.28 18.51 -15.35
CA LEU A 98 20.74 18.51 -15.51
C LEU A 98 21.06 18.28 -17.00
N PRO A 99 21.67 19.26 -17.70
CA PRO A 99 22.19 19.04 -19.03
C PRO A 99 23.25 17.94 -18.95
N GLY A 100 23.20 17.02 -19.89
CA GLY A 100 24.29 16.07 -20.10
C GLY A 100 25.59 16.80 -20.42
N GLY A 101 26.69 16.10 -20.18
CA GLY A 101 27.96 16.42 -20.81
C GLY A 101 29.14 16.44 -19.86
N ALA A 102 30.11 15.58 -20.20
CA ALA A 102 31.53 15.69 -19.93
C ALA A 102 31.96 15.55 -18.45
N GLN A 103 33.14 15.04 -18.12
CA GLN A 103 34.21 14.31 -18.80
C GLN A 103 34.99 13.67 -17.65
#